data_AF-A0A258IU43-F1
#
_entry.id   AF-A0A258IU43-F1
#
_cell.length_a   1.000
_cell.length_b   1.000
_cell.length_c   1.000
_cell.angle_alpha   90.00
_cell.angle_beta   90.00
_cell.angle_gamma   90.00
#
_symmetry.space_group_name_H-M   'P 1'
#
loop_
_entity.id
_entity.type
_entity.pdbx_description
1 polymer ?
#
loop_
_entity_poly.entity_id
_entity_poly.type
_entity_poly.pdbx_seq_one_letter_code
_entity_poly.pdbx_strand_id
1 'polypeptide(L)'
;MRVFHTAAIAAFCIVLAACSKGEEKSESGSTPVAAVAAAPSDTEKAALLAALPAPYNAGDLANGQRKFALCRSCHTIAEGGPALTGPNLYGVFGRPSGAVADYAYSPALKAAGFVWDGEHLDKWLADPRGFMPGTKMAFAGLKDPKDRVDLIAYLKVETGFKPAP
;
A
#
# COMPACT_ATOMS: atom_id res chain seq x y z
N MET A 1 8.12 -46.70 42.95
CA MET A 1 7.13 -47.60 43.57
C MET A 1 5.75 -47.17 43.10
N ARG A 2 4.95 -48.16 42.67
CA ARG A 2 3.64 -48.00 42.03
C ARG A 2 2.60 -47.52 43.04
N VAL A 3 1.74 -46.59 42.65
CA VAL A 3 0.42 -46.44 43.27
C VAL A 3 -0.62 -46.32 42.15
N PHE A 4 -1.30 -47.42 41.90
CA PHE A 4 -2.54 -47.50 41.13
C PHE A 4 -3.70 -47.31 42.11
N HIS A 5 -4.71 -46.53 41.76
CA HIS A 5 -6.07 -46.58 42.32
C HIS A 5 -7.04 -46.18 41.19
N THR A 6 -7.66 -47.18 40.56
CA THR A 6 -9.05 -47.65 40.74
C THR A 6 -10.07 -46.88 39.88
N ALA A 7 -10.69 -47.66 39.01
CA ALA A 7 -11.70 -47.29 38.02
C ALA A 7 -13.07 -46.99 38.64
N ALA A 8 -13.89 -46.23 37.92
CA ALA A 8 -15.34 -46.36 37.96
C ALA A 8 -15.90 -46.16 36.55
N ILE A 9 -16.45 -47.25 36.01
CA ILE A 9 -17.21 -47.32 34.77
C ILE A 9 -18.66 -46.97 35.11
N ALA A 10 -19.27 -46.07 34.34
CA ALA A 10 -20.73 -46.01 34.23
C ALA A 10 -21.08 -45.73 32.77
N ALA A 11 -21.46 -46.80 32.07
CA ALA A 11 -22.13 -46.74 30.78
C ALA A 11 -23.62 -46.47 31.03
N PHE A 12 -24.18 -45.49 30.33
CA PHE A 12 -25.62 -45.43 30.08
C PHE A 12 -25.86 -45.15 28.61
N CYS A 13 -26.73 -45.97 28.04
CA CYS A 13 -27.02 -46.11 26.62
C CYS A 13 -28.25 -45.27 26.22
N ILE A 14 -28.39 -45.03 24.90
CA ILE A 14 -29.67 -45.00 24.15
C ILE A 14 -30.53 -43.71 24.33
N VAL A 15 -31.15 -43.03 23.34
CA VAL A 15 -31.35 -43.20 21.88
C VAL A 15 -31.95 -41.90 21.27
N LEU A 16 -31.63 -41.67 19.99
CA LEU A 16 -32.31 -40.92 18.89
C LEU A 16 -33.47 -39.93 19.18
N ALA A 17 -33.39 -38.75 18.55
CA ALA A 17 -34.46 -38.16 17.73
C ALA A 17 -33.94 -36.99 16.87
N ALA A 18 -34.27 -37.02 15.58
CA ALA A 18 -33.95 -36.01 14.57
C ALA A 18 -34.92 -34.82 14.61
N CYS A 19 -34.45 -33.63 14.18
CA CYS A 19 -35.26 -32.61 13.51
C CYS A 19 -34.36 -31.64 12.72
N SER A 20 -34.58 -31.61 11.41
CA SER A 20 -34.12 -30.58 10.47
C SER A 20 -34.93 -29.30 10.65
N LYS A 21 -34.27 -28.18 10.94
CA LYS A 21 -34.77 -26.79 10.85
C LYS A 21 -33.59 -25.88 11.23
N GLY A 22 -33.20 -24.83 10.55
CA GLY A 22 -33.68 -24.14 9.37
C GLY A 22 -32.62 -23.07 9.05
N GLU A 23 -32.59 -22.62 7.81
CA GLU A 23 -31.85 -21.43 7.39
C GLU A 23 -32.18 -20.23 8.29
N GLU A 24 -31.15 -19.55 8.79
CA GLU A 24 -31.22 -18.11 9.02
C GLU A 24 -30.07 -17.42 8.29
N LYS A 25 -30.40 -17.11 7.04
CA LYS A 25 -29.79 -16.07 6.22
C LYS A 25 -29.88 -14.76 7.01
N SER A 26 -28.83 -14.40 7.74
CA SER A 26 -28.70 -13.05 8.29
C SER A 26 -28.08 -12.15 7.22
N GLU A 27 -28.95 -11.68 6.32
CA GLU A 27 -28.72 -10.48 5.52
C GLU A 27 -28.63 -9.29 6.49
N SER A 28 -27.42 -9.00 6.97
CA SER A 28 -27.11 -7.67 7.47
C SER A 28 -26.84 -6.78 6.28
N GLY A 29 -27.90 -6.11 5.83
CA GLY A 29 -27.80 -4.99 4.90
C GLY A 29 -26.94 -3.90 5.51
N SER A 30 -25.67 -3.87 5.11
CA SER A 30 -24.86 -2.66 5.21
C SER A 30 -25.02 -1.91 3.89
N THR A 31 -25.67 -0.75 3.98
CA THR A 31 -25.57 0.34 3.01
C THR A 31 -24.15 0.47 2.44
N PRO A 32 -23.97 0.84 1.16
CA PRO A 32 -22.64 0.98 0.60
C PRO A 32 -21.94 2.16 1.28
N VAL A 33 -21.08 1.85 2.25
CA VAL A 33 -19.98 2.74 2.61
C VAL A 33 -19.18 2.89 1.32
N ALA A 34 -19.07 4.13 0.84
CA ALA A 34 -18.33 4.49 -0.36
C ALA A 34 -17.04 3.67 -0.42
N ALA A 35 -16.90 2.86 -1.48
CA ALA A 35 -15.79 1.95 -1.62
C ALA A 35 -14.49 2.76 -1.62
N VAL A 36 -13.69 2.62 -0.56
CA VAL A 36 -12.25 2.84 -0.65
C VAL A 36 -11.80 1.98 -1.82
N ALA A 37 -11.31 2.59 -2.89
CA ALA A 37 -10.90 1.85 -4.08
C ALA A 37 -9.94 0.74 -3.66
N ALA A 38 -10.31 -0.51 -3.96
CA ALA A 38 -9.51 -1.67 -3.61
C ALA A 38 -8.16 -1.60 -4.35
N ALA A 39 -7.10 -2.12 -3.71
CA ALA A 39 -5.81 -2.25 -4.38
C ALA A 39 -5.94 -3.10 -5.66
N PRO A 40 -5.14 -2.85 -6.71
CA PRO A 40 -5.22 -3.61 -7.95
C PRO A 40 -4.96 -5.10 -7.73
N SER A 41 -5.65 -5.97 -8.45
CA SER A 41 -5.37 -7.41 -8.55
C SER A 41 -4.08 -7.68 -9.33
N ASP A 42 -3.50 -8.88 -9.21
CA ASP A 42 -2.23 -9.21 -9.88
C ASP A 42 -2.30 -9.07 -11.41
N THR A 43 -3.44 -9.43 -12.02
CA THR A 43 -3.65 -9.26 -13.47
C THR A 43 -3.69 -7.78 -13.85
N GLU A 44 -4.35 -6.94 -13.05
CA GLU A 44 -4.38 -5.49 -13.27
C GLU A 44 -2.98 -4.88 -13.10
N LYS A 45 -2.21 -5.32 -12.09
CA LYS A 45 -0.82 -4.86 -11.89
C LYS A 45 0.06 -5.19 -13.09
N ALA A 46 -0.05 -6.41 -13.64
CA ALA A 46 0.73 -6.81 -14.81
C ALA A 46 0.38 -5.97 -16.04
N ALA A 47 -0.91 -5.69 -16.28
CA ALA A 47 -1.36 -4.84 -17.38
C ALA A 47 -0.90 -3.38 -17.20
N LEU A 48 -1.03 -2.82 -16.00
CA LEU A 48 -0.57 -1.48 -15.66
C LEU A 48 0.94 -1.34 -15.85
N LEU A 49 1.72 -2.32 -15.38
CA LEU A 49 3.17 -2.35 -15.56
C LEU A 49 3.55 -2.34 -17.05
N ALA A 50 2.94 -3.21 -17.85
CA ALA A 50 3.24 -3.29 -19.28
C ALA A 50 2.93 -1.98 -20.04
N ALA A 51 1.95 -1.21 -19.58
CA ALA A 51 1.55 0.06 -20.17
C ALA A 51 2.38 1.28 -19.70
N LEU A 52 3.31 1.11 -18.75
CA LEU A 52 4.15 2.22 -18.31
C LEU A 52 5.13 2.65 -19.41
N PRO A 53 5.60 3.91 -19.40
CA PRO A 53 6.74 4.29 -20.23
C PRO A 53 8.03 3.63 -19.72
N ALA A 54 8.98 3.38 -20.63
CA ALA A 54 10.34 2.99 -20.25
C ALA A 54 10.98 4.06 -19.33
N PRO A 55 11.82 3.66 -18.36
CA PRO A 55 12.26 2.28 -18.06
C PRO A 55 11.30 1.50 -17.14
N TYR A 56 10.17 2.08 -16.74
CA TYR A 56 9.33 1.54 -15.66
C TYR A 56 8.52 0.32 -16.07
N ASN A 57 8.26 0.12 -17.37
CA ASN A 57 7.55 -1.06 -17.89
C ASN A 57 8.27 -2.40 -17.69
N ALA A 58 9.56 -2.36 -17.38
CA ALA A 58 10.36 -3.54 -17.04
C ALA A 58 10.74 -3.59 -15.55
N GLY A 59 10.10 -2.78 -14.71
CA GLY A 59 10.36 -2.74 -13.27
C GLY A 59 9.96 -4.02 -12.54
N ASP A 60 10.75 -4.42 -11.54
CA ASP A 60 10.41 -5.51 -10.63
C ASP A 60 9.51 -4.96 -9.51
N LEU A 61 8.20 -5.18 -9.62
CA LEU A 61 7.23 -4.73 -8.63
C LEU A 61 7.45 -5.33 -7.23
N ALA A 62 7.95 -6.57 -7.14
CA ALA A 62 8.24 -7.19 -5.86
C ALA A 62 9.46 -6.52 -5.21
N ASN A 63 10.48 -6.14 -5.99
CA ASN A 63 11.56 -5.31 -5.48
C ASN A 63 11.07 -3.93 -5.07
N GLY A 64 10.28 -3.27 -5.91
CA GLY A 64 9.70 -1.96 -5.61
C GLY A 64 8.91 -1.95 -4.30
N GLN A 65 8.07 -2.98 -4.07
CA GLN A 65 7.35 -3.16 -2.81
C GLN A 65 8.30 -3.33 -1.62
N ARG A 66 9.37 -4.12 -1.76
CA ARG A 66 10.39 -4.26 -0.70
C ARG A 66 11.08 -2.93 -0.40
N LYS A 67 11.38 -2.10 -1.40
CA LYS A 67 11.95 -0.77 -1.20
C LYS A 67 10.95 0.19 -0.56
N PHE A 68 9.66 0.09 -0.90
CA PHE A 68 8.60 0.85 -0.25
C PHE A 68 8.45 0.53 1.24
N ALA A 69 8.94 -0.62 1.73
CA ALA A 69 8.97 -0.91 3.16
C ALA A 69 9.78 0.10 3.98
N LEU A 70 10.72 0.84 3.36
CA LEU A 70 11.45 1.94 3.98
C LEU A 70 10.59 3.22 4.13
N CYS A 71 9.51 3.31 3.35
CA CYS A 71 8.63 4.49 3.26
C CYS A 71 7.34 4.31 4.07
N ARG A 72 6.89 3.06 4.27
CA ARG A 72 5.56 2.73 4.82
C ARG A 72 5.28 3.21 6.24
N SER A 73 6.31 3.51 7.03
CA SER A 73 6.14 4.10 8.37
C SER A 73 5.72 5.57 8.31
N CYS A 74 6.01 6.24 7.19
CA CYS A 74 5.74 7.65 6.98
C CYS A 74 4.65 7.90 5.94
N HIS A 75 4.38 6.95 5.04
CA HIS A 75 3.49 7.16 3.92
C HIS A 75 2.49 6.02 3.74
N THR A 76 1.24 6.39 3.44
CA THR A 76 0.23 5.50 2.88
C THR A 76 0.15 5.69 1.37
N ILE A 77 -0.33 4.67 0.64
CA ILE A 77 -0.43 4.68 -0.84
C ILE A 77 -1.83 4.38 -1.36
N ALA A 78 -2.74 3.85 -0.53
CA ALA A 78 -4.11 3.59 -0.92
C ALA A 78 -4.91 4.89 -1.11
N GLU A 79 -5.87 4.88 -2.02
CA GLU A 79 -6.80 5.99 -2.24
C GLU A 79 -7.54 6.33 -0.94
N GLY A 80 -7.58 7.63 -0.59
CA GLY A 80 -8.20 8.10 0.65
C GLY A 80 -7.47 7.68 1.94
N GLY A 81 -6.28 7.07 1.84
CA GLY A 81 -5.47 6.71 3.01
C GLY A 81 -5.03 7.94 3.82
N PRO A 82 -4.88 7.82 5.15
CA PRO A 82 -4.51 8.96 5.99
C PRO A 82 -3.06 9.40 5.75
N ALA A 83 -2.79 10.69 5.99
CA ALA A 83 -1.41 11.15 6.20
C ALA A 83 -0.86 10.55 7.50
N LEU A 84 0.44 10.24 7.52
CA LEU A 84 1.18 9.85 8.72
C LEU A 84 2.20 10.96 9.02
N THR A 85 3.46 10.60 9.28
CA THR A 85 4.58 11.55 9.29
C THR A 85 4.72 12.26 7.94
N GLY A 86 4.47 11.54 6.83
CA GLY A 86 4.42 12.03 5.45
C GLY A 86 2.99 12.08 4.89
N PRO A 87 2.75 12.79 3.77
CA PRO A 87 1.44 12.79 3.12
C PRO A 87 1.12 11.41 2.49
N ASN A 88 -0.15 11.15 2.24
CA ASN A 88 -0.57 10.05 1.38
C ASN A 88 -0.01 10.25 -0.06
N LEU A 89 0.42 9.16 -0.68
CA LEU A 89 1.08 9.16 -1.99
C LEU A 89 0.16 8.73 -3.14
N TYR A 90 -1.11 8.40 -2.88
CA TYR A 90 -2.07 8.15 -3.95
C TYR A 90 -2.18 9.39 -4.85
N GLY A 91 -2.22 9.18 -6.17
CA GLY A 91 -2.27 10.25 -7.16
C GLY A 91 -1.05 11.18 -7.14
N VAL A 92 0.13 10.71 -6.72
CA VAL A 92 1.33 11.56 -6.66
C VAL A 92 1.79 12.00 -8.05
N PHE A 93 1.75 11.12 -9.04
CA PHE A 93 2.17 11.44 -10.40
C PHE A 93 1.20 12.44 -11.06
N GLY A 94 1.74 13.55 -11.55
CA GLY A 94 0.97 14.66 -12.11
C GLY A 94 0.51 15.70 -11.07
N ARG A 95 0.74 15.45 -9.78
CA ARG A 95 0.39 16.41 -8.71
C ARG A 95 1.50 17.46 -8.53
N PRO A 96 1.16 18.75 -8.35
CA PRO A 96 2.14 19.76 -7.96
C PRO A 96 2.84 19.42 -6.64
N SER A 97 4.11 19.79 -6.53
CA SER A 97 4.89 19.66 -5.29
C SER A 97 4.25 20.42 -4.14
N GLY A 98 4.23 19.80 -2.94
CA GLY A 98 3.71 20.45 -1.74
C GLY A 98 2.20 20.76 -1.73
N ALA A 99 1.38 20.01 -2.48
CA ALA A 99 -0.01 20.39 -2.76
C ALA A 99 -1.11 19.51 -2.14
N VAL A 100 -0.79 18.48 -1.34
CA VAL A 100 -1.84 17.75 -0.61
C VAL A 100 -2.46 18.67 0.43
N ALA A 101 -3.78 18.83 0.37
CA ALA A 101 -4.53 19.65 1.31
C ALA A 101 -4.29 19.18 2.76
N ASP A 102 -4.26 20.14 3.68
CA ASP A 102 -4.14 19.91 5.13
C ASP A 102 -2.85 19.18 5.59
N TYR A 103 -1.88 18.95 4.71
CA TYR A 103 -0.55 18.45 5.09
C TYR A 103 0.47 19.60 5.24
N ALA A 104 1.17 19.61 6.37
CA ALA A 104 2.13 20.66 6.73
C ALA A 104 3.53 20.45 6.10
N TYR A 105 3.67 20.78 4.82
CA TYR A 105 4.94 20.68 4.08
C TYR A 105 6.10 21.52 4.66
N SER A 106 7.31 21.24 4.18
CA SER A 106 8.44 22.17 4.35
C SER A 106 8.21 23.42 3.48
N PRO A 107 8.71 24.61 3.89
CA PRO A 107 8.67 25.80 3.02
C PRO A 107 9.33 25.55 1.67
N ALA A 108 10.46 24.82 1.66
CA ALA A 108 11.20 24.47 0.45
C ALA A 108 10.33 23.67 -0.54
N LEU A 109 9.68 22.58 -0.09
CA LEU A 109 8.87 21.76 -0.99
C LEU A 109 7.58 22.45 -1.43
N LYS A 110 7.01 23.34 -0.59
CA LYS A 110 5.83 24.14 -0.95
C LYS A 110 6.14 25.17 -2.05
N ALA A 111 7.37 25.68 -2.08
CA ALA A 111 7.82 26.68 -3.06
C ALA A 111 8.48 26.06 -4.30
N ALA A 112 8.61 24.73 -4.38
CA ALA A 112 9.43 24.07 -5.39
C ALA A 112 8.88 24.20 -6.82
N GLY A 113 7.56 24.37 -6.99
CA GLY A 113 6.92 24.72 -8.27
C GLY A 113 6.93 23.65 -9.35
N PHE A 114 7.56 22.49 -9.14
CA PHE A 114 7.54 21.37 -10.08
C PHE A 114 6.30 20.48 -9.87
N VAL A 115 6.01 19.67 -10.89
CA VAL A 115 5.00 18.60 -10.88
C VAL A 115 5.71 17.26 -10.71
N TRP A 116 5.17 16.38 -9.88
CA TRP A 116 5.75 15.05 -9.67
C TRP A 116 5.61 14.19 -10.93
N ASP A 117 6.75 13.79 -11.48
CA ASP A 117 6.88 12.79 -12.53
C ASP A 117 7.92 11.74 -12.11
N GLY A 118 8.25 10.82 -13.03
CA GLY A 118 9.26 9.79 -12.78
C GLY A 118 10.67 10.35 -12.59
N GLU A 119 11.03 11.45 -13.27
CA GLU A 119 12.37 12.02 -13.23
C GLU A 119 12.62 12.80 -11.93
N HIS A 120 11.67 13.65 -11.54
CA HIS A 120 11.71 14.37 -10.27
C HIS A 120 11.70 13.39 -9.10
N LEU A 121 10.90 12.32 -9.19
CA LEU A 121 10.87 11.30 -8.15
C LEU A 121 12.18 10.50 -8.10
N ASP A 122 12.83 10.22 -9.23
CA ASP A 122 14.16 9.57 -9.26
C ASP A 122 15.21 10.41 -8.53
N LYS A 123 15.31 11.70 -8.87
CA LYS A 123 16.26 12.64 -8.22
C LYS A 123 15.96 12.80 -6.73
N TRP A 124 14.68 12.96 -6.38
CA TRP A 124 14.22 13.05 -5.00
C TRP A 124 14.59 11.79 -4.21
N LEU A 125 14.37 10.61 -4.77
CA LEU A 125 14.67 9.34 -4.10
C LEU A 125 16.17 9.08 -4.01
N ALA A 126 17.00 9.58 -4.93
CA ALA A 126 18.45 9.38 -4.89
C ALA A 126 19.11 10.11 -3.71
N ASP A 127 18.72 11.37 -3.48
CA ASP A 127 19.17 12.19 -2.36
C ASP A 127 18.17 13.32 -2.07
N PRO A 128 17.19 13.11 -1.17
CA PRO A 128 16.16 14.12 -0.91
C PRO A 128 16.70 15.44 -0.37
N ARG A 129 17.76 15.39 0.47
CA ARG A 129 18.34 16.59 1.08
C ARG A 129 19.24 17.33 0.11
N GLY A 130 19.96 16.61 -0.75
CA GLY A 130 20.73 17.22 -1.83
C GLY A 130 19.84 17.82 -2.92
N PHE A 131 18.77 17.12 -3.30
CA PHE A 131 17.81 17.60 -4.30
C PHE A 131 16.94 18.75 -3.77
N MET A 132 16.54 18.71 -2.50
CA MET A 132 15.71 19.74 -1.87
C MET A 132 16.25 20.11 -0.48
N PRO A 133 17.25 21.01 -0.41
CA PRO A 133 17.72 21.54 0.87
C PRO A 133 16.58 22.17 1.68
N GLY A 134 16.50 21.83 2.97
CA GLY A 134 15.42 22.28 3.85
C GLY A 134 14.14 21.44 3.79
N THR A 135 14.13 20.32 3.03
CA THR A 135 13.05 19.33 3.15
C THR A 135 12.97 18.77 4.58
N LYS A 136 11.74 18.55 5.05
CA LYS A 136 11.45 17.86 6.32
C LYS A 136 11.56 16.33 6.20
N MET A 137 11.71 15.79 4.98
CA MET A 137 11.78 14.35 4.76
C MET A 137 13.15 13.80 5.18
N ALA A 138 13.20 13.17 6.35
CA ALA A 138 14.41 12.54 6.88
C ALA A 138 14.65 11.15 6.26
N PHE A 139 15.06 11.13 5.00
CA PHE A 139 15.41 9.91 4.28
C PHE A 139 16.79 10.03 3.64
N ALA A 140 17.62 9.00 3.76
CA ALA A 140 19.00 9.01 3.25
C ALA A 140 19.08 8.87 1.72
N GLY A 141 18.02 8.39 1.08
CA GLY A 141 17.95 8.11 -0.35
C GLY A 141 18.21 6.63 -0.70
N LEU A 142 17.78 6.24 -1.89
CA LEU A 142 18.03 4.96 -2.56
C LEU A 142 19.13 5.15 -3.61
N LYS A 143 20.34 4.69 -3.31
CA LYS A 143 21.51 4.96 -4.15
C LYS A 143 21.52 4.14 -5.44
N ASP A 144 21.04 2.91 -5.39
CA ASP A 144 20.93 2.05 -6.57
C ASP A 144 19.84 2.58 -7.53
N PRO A 145 20.19 2.94 -8.79
CA PRO A 145 19.21 3.38 -9.78
C PRO A 145 18.15 2.33 -10.10
N LYS A 146 18.50 1.03 -10.08
CA LYS A 146 17.54 -0.05 -10.36
C LYS A 146 16.47 -0.12 -9.27
N ASP A 147 16.86 0.04 -8.01
CA ASP A 147 15.93 0.10 -6.89
C ASP A 147 14.96 1.29 -7.02
N ARG A 148 15.43 2.43 -7.52
CA ARG A 148 14.57 3.60 -7.75
C ARG A 148 13.60 3.36 -8.90
N VAL A 149 14.06 2.80 -10.01
CA VAL A 149 13.18 2.41 -11.15
C VAL A 149 12.09 1.45 -10.68
N ASP A 150 12.45 0.42 -9.91
CA ASP A 150 11.50 -0.57 -9.39
C ASP A 150 10.50 0.05 -8.42
N LEU A 151 10.96 0.92 -7.50
CA LEU A 151 10.08 1.63 -6.58
C LEU A 151 9.13 2.58 -7.32
N ILE A 152 9.59 3.30 -8.33
CA ILE A 152 8.75 4.20 -9.11
C ILE A 152 7.72 3.41 -9.93
N ALA A 153 8.11 2.28 -10.52
CA ALA A 153 7.18 1.38 -11.20
C ALA A 153 6.10 0.86 -10.23
N TYR A 154 6.50 0.40 -9.05
CA TYR A 154 5.58 0.00 -7.98
C TYR A 154 4.62 1.12 -7.58
N LEU A 155 5.12 2.33 -7.34
CA LEU A 155 4.26 3.46 -7.00
C LEU A 155 3.30 3.80 -8.14
N LYS A 156 3.73 3.79 -9.41
CA LYS A 156 2.84 4.03 -10.54
C LYS A 156 1.67 3.04 -10.54
N VAL A 157 1.95 1.76 -10.37
CA VAL A 157 0.94 0.69 -10.34
C VAL A 157 -0.02 0.85 -9.14
N GLU A 158 0.48 1.21 -7.96
CA GLU A 158 -0.30 1.16 -6.71
C GLU A 158 -0.95 2.50 -6.32
N THR A 159 -0.60 3.61 -6.99
CA THR A 159 -1.06 4.96 -6.62
C THR A 159 -2.00 5.60 -7.65
N GLY A 160 -2.66 4.79 -8.47
CA GLY A 160 -3.67 5.26 -9.42
C GLY A 160 -3.09 6.04 -10.61
N PHE A 161 -1.80 5.85 -10.95
CA PHE A 161 -1.24 6.44 -12.16
C PHE A 161 -1.92 5.85 -13.38
N LYS A 162 -2.37 6.73 -14.29
CA LYS A 162 -2.91 6.34 -15.59
C LYS A 162 -1.87 6.72 -16.64
N PRO A 163 -1.30 5.75 -17.38
CA PRO A 163 -0.47 6.06 -18.55
C PRO A 163 -1.24 6.94 -19.52
N ALA A 164 -0.55 7.83 -20.22
CA ALA A 164 -1.17 8.51 -21.35
C ALA A 164 -1.61 7.45 -22.39
N PRO A 165 -2.77 7.64 -23.06
CA PRO A 165 -3.25 6.73 -24.09
C PRO A 165 -2.31 6.65 -25.29
#